data_AF-A0A1W5DB49-F1
#
_entry.id   AF-A0A1W5DB49-F1
#
_cell.length_a   1.000
_cell.length_b   1.000
_cell.length_c   1.000
_cell.angle_alpha   90.00
_cell.angle_beta   90.00
_cell.angle_gamma   90.00
#
_symmetry.space_group_name_H-M   'P 1'
#
loop_
_entity.id
_entity.type
_entity.pdbx_description
1 polymer ?
#
loop_
_entity_poly.entity_id
_entity_poly.type
_entity_poly.pdbx_seq_one_letter_code
_entity_poly.pdbx_strand_id
1 'polypeptide(L)'
;MEIYNLDKEVYKIDLADFERQAKALSDLTTFLQDTISAHNITYLKNVEPHPWDILRALKKRLAPSDTAQKYEVIYAYRKMCKGPGNQNIETWLDEWDRVYTEALNIDLPEVKGNRPMEDFLMAAES
;
A
#
# COMPACT_ATOMS: atom_id res chain seq x y z
N MET A 1 24.05 -49.81 11.71
CA MET A 1 23.58 -49.23 13.00
C MET A 1 23.97 -47.76 13.12
N GLU A 2 25.18 -47.36 12.68
CA GLU A 2 25.61 -45.93 12.63
C GLU A 2 24.79 -45.05 11.69
N ILE A 3 24.47 -45.49 10.46
CA ILE A 3 23.71 -44.67 9.48
C ILE A 3 22.32 -44.30 10.02
N TYR A 4 21.62 -45.26 10.64
CA TYR A 4 20.32 -45.01 11.27
C TYR A 4 20.38 -43.97 12.39
N ASN A 5 21.47 -43.97 13.18
CA ASN A 5 21.66 -42.97 14.22
C ASN A 5 21.92 -41.59 13.62
N LEU A 6 22.69 -41.52 12.52
CA LEU A 6 22.96 -40.27 11.82
C LEU A 6 21.66 -39.67 11.22
N ASP A 7 20.86 -40.49 10.53
CA ASP A 7 19.58 -40.08 9.95
C ASP A 7 18.59 -39.60 11.01
N LYS A 8 18.59 -40.26 12.19
CA LYS A 8 17.76 -39.85 13.33
C LYS A 8 18.17 -38.49 13.89
N GLU A 9 19.46 -38.18 13.95
CA GLU A 9 19.92 -36.86 14.42
C GLU A 9 19.63 -35.76 13.40
N VAL A 10 19.80 -36.02 12.10
CA VAL A 10 19.40 -35.08 11.04
C VAL A 10 17.90 -34.78 11.13
N TYR A 11 17.07 -35.81 11.23
CA TYR A 11 15.62 -35.64 11.37
C TYR A 11 15.23 -34.77 12.57
N LYS A 12 15.91 -34.92 13.72
CA LYS A 12 15.64 -34.09 14.91
C LYS A 12 15.98 -32.62 14.67
N ILE A 13 17.07 -32.35 13.95
CA ILE A 13 17.48 -30.98 13.61
C ILE A 13 16.44 -30.36 12.68
N ASP A 14 16.06 -31.07 11.61
CA ASP A 14 15.06 -30.61 10.65
C ASP A 14 13.70 -30.38 11.31
N LEU A 15 13.30 -31.26 12.22
CA LEU A 15 12.06 -31.12 12.99
C LEU A 15 12.11 -29.88 13.89
N ALA A 16 13.22 -29.64 14.59
CA ALA A 16 13.37 -28.48 15.45
C ALA A 16 13.33 -27.17 14.66
N ASP A 17 13.94 -27.14 13.47
CA ASP A 17 13.89 -25.97 12.60
C ASP A 17 12.48 -25.75 12.01
N PHE A 18 11.79 -26.83 11.62
CA PHE A 18 10.40 -26.77 11.19
C PHE A 18 9.48 -26.23 12.30
N GLU A 19 9.59 -26.76 13.53
CA GLU A 19 8.80 -26.32 14.68
C GLU A 19 9.05 -24.84 15.00
N ARG A 20 10.32 -24.40 14.94
CA ARG A 20 10.68 -22.99 15.14
C ARG A 20 10.01 -22.09 14.09
N GLN A 21 10.04 -22.48 12.81
CA GLN A 21 9.41 -21.71 11.73
C GLN A 21 7.88 -21.70 11.85
N ALA A 22 7.27 -22.85 12.15
CA ALA A 22 5.83 -22.96 12.35
C ALA A 22 5.36 -22.08 13.53
N LYS A 23 6.14 -22.04 14.61
CA LYS A 23 5.88 -21.16 15.75
C LYS A 23 5.96 -19.68 15.34
N ALA A 24 7.03 -19.29 14.64
CA ALA A 24 7.19 -17.91 14.19
C ALA A 24 6.04 -17.46 13.25
N LEU A 25 5.57 -18.34 12.37
CA LEU A 25 4.41 -18.07 11.51
C LEU A 25 3.13 -17.91 12.32
N SER A 26 2.90 -18.76 13.32
CA SER A 26 1.75 -18.64 14.21
C SER A 26 1.78 -17.34 15.00
N ASP A 27 2.93 -16.99 15.58
CA ASP A 27 3.12 -15.76 16.35
C ASP A 27 2.88 -14.52 15.46
N LEU A 28 3.31 -14.57 14.18
CA LEU A 28 3.03 -13.52 13.19
C LEU A 28 1.54 -13.42 12.83
N THR A 29 0.85 -14.56 12.66
CA THR A 29 -0.60 -14.56 12.42
C THR A 29 -1.33 -13.88 13.57
N THR A 30 -0.99 -14.19 14.82
CA THR A 30 -1.58 -13.55 16.01
C THR A 30 -1.32 -12.05 16.02
N PHE A 31 -0.07 -11.63 15.78
CA PHE A 31 0.28 -10.20 15.69
C PHE A 31 -0.54 -9.46 14.62
N LEU A 32 -0.73 -10.07 13.44
CA LEU A 32 -1.57 -9.47 12.41
C LEU A 32 -3.02 -9.38 12.87
N GLN A 33 -3.60 -10.44 13.44
CA GLN A 33 -4.98 -10.43 13.92
C GLN A 33 -5.22 -9.37 15.01
N ASP A 34 -4.26 -9.17 15.89
CA ASP A 34 -4.33 -8.17 16.97
C ASP A 34 -4.21 -6.72 16.46
N THR A 35 -3.49 -6.50 15.36
CA THR A 35 -3.26 -5.16 14.79
C THR A 35 -4.32 -4.75 13.77
N ILE A 36 -5.01 -5.70 13.15
CA ILE A 36 -6.08 -5.42 12.18
C ILE A 36 -7.32 -4.91 12.92
N SER A 37 -7.88 -3.79 12.46
CA SER A 37 -9.12 -3.26 13.03
C SER A 37 -10.28 -4.26 12.91
N ALA A 38 -11.14 -4.32 13.94
CA ALA A 38 -12.26 -5.27 14.01
C ALA A 38 -13.18 -5.23 12.77
N HIS A 39 -13.33 -4.07 12.13
CA HIS A 39 -14.07 -3.91 10.88
C HIS A 39 -13.47 -4.73 9.72
N ASN A 40 -12.14 -4.85 9.67
CA ASN A 40 -11.44 -5.57 8.61
C ASN A 40 -11.42 -7.09 8.84
N ILE A 41 -11.47 -7.55 10.09
CA ILE A 41 -11.50 -8.98 10.47
C ILE A 41 -12.70 -9.71 9.84
N THR A 42 -13.86 -9.07 9.75
CA THR A 42 -15.07 -9.66 9.14
C THR A 42 -14.85 -10.17 7.72
N TYR A 43 -13.94 -9.54 6.98
CA TYR A 43 -13.66 -9.82 5.58
C TYR A 43 -12.54 -10.84 5.40
N LEU A 44 -11.84 -11.18 6.49
CA LEU A 44 -10.82 -12.22 6.54
C LEU A 44 -11.38 -13.57 7.00
N LYS A 45 -12.68 -13.66 7.33
CA LYS A 45 -13.32 -14.89 7.85
C LYS A 45 -13.14 -16.13 6.95
N ASN A 46 -13.02 -15.94 5.64
CA ASN A 46 -12.86 -17.01 4.66
C ASN A 46 -11.43 -17.11 4.10
N VAL A 47 -10.48 -16.38 4.69
CA VAL A 47 -9.06 -16.40 4.30
C VAL A 47 -8.34 -17.40 5.20
N GLU A 48 -7.40 -18.17 4.66
CA GLU A 48 -6.59 -19.04 5.49
C GLU A 48 -5.85 -18.24 6.58
N PRO A 49 -5.70 -18.79 7.80
CA PRO A 49 -5.02 -18.12 8.92
C PRO A 49 -3.48 -18.14 8.75
N HIS A 50 -3.01 -17.94 7.53
CA HIS A 50 -1.61 -17.87 7.17
C HIS A 50 -1.22 -16.40 6.90
N PRO A 51 -0.07 -15.91 7.39
CA PRO A 51 0.28 -14.48 7.31
C PRO A 51 0.25 -13.92 5.88
N TRP A 52 0.70 -14.71 4.90
CA TRP A 52 0.73 -14.30 3.50
C TRP A 52 -0.67 -14.01 2.95
N ASP A 53 -1.63 -14.89 3.23
CA ASP A 53 -2.98 -14.81 2.70
C ASP A 53 -3.75 -13.66 3.35
N ILE A 54 -3.56 -13.47 4.66
CA ILE A 54 -4.08 -12.32 5.40
C ILE A 54 -3.57 -11.01 4.79
N LEU A 55 -2.25 -10.85 4.62
CA LEU A 55 -1.64 -9.65 4.07
C LEU A 55 -2.08 -9.40 2.62
N ARG A 56 -2.18 -10.43 1.80
CA ARG A 56 -2.65 -10.33 0.41
C ARG A 56 -4.10 -9.87 0.34
N ALA A 57 -4.97 -10.42 1.20
CA ALA A 57 -6.38 -10.05 1.26
C ALA A 57 -6.55 -8.59 1.74
N LEU A 58 -5.81 -8.18 2.77
CA LEU A 58 -5.78 -6.81 3.24
C LEU A 58 -5.29 -5.84 2.16
N LYS A 59 -4.19 -6.17 1.48
CA LYS A 59 -3.67 -5.37 0.37
C LYS A 59 -4.73 -5.20 -0.72
N LYS A 60 -5.40 -6.28 -1.14
CA LYS A 60 -6.45 -6.21 -2.17
C LYS A 60 -7.59 -5.24 -1.79
N ARG A 61 -7.89 -5.12 -0.51
CA ARG A 61 -9.02 -4.34 -0.01
C ARG A 61 -8.66 -2.91 0.37
N LEU A 62 -7.54 -2.74 1.06
CA LEU A 62 -7.12 -1.48 1.66
C LEU A 62 -6.14 -0.71 0.77
N ALA A 63 -5.46 -1.38 -0.17
CA ALA A 63 -4.75 -0.64 -1.18
C ALA A 63 -5.81 0.18 -1.96
N PRO A 64 -5.57 1.49 -2.16
CA PRO A 64 -6.34 2.24 -3.12
C PRO A 64 -6.41 1.43 -4.41
N SER A 65 -7.62 1.10 -4.86
CA SER A 65 -7.74 0.56 -6.22
C SER A 65 -7.14 1.59 -7.17
N ASP A 66 -6.52 1.16 -8.27
CA ASP A 66 -5.98 2.07 -9.29
C ASP A 66 -6.99 3.17 -9.67
N THR A 67 -8.28 2.82 -9.66
CA THR A 67 -9.40 3.75 -9.89
C THR A 67 -9.61 4.76 -8.75
N ALA A 68 -9.58 4.32 -7.49
CA ALA A 68 -9.71 5.21 -6.33
C ALA A 68 -8.51 6.17 -6.23
N GLN A 69 -7.29 5.66 -6.44
CA GLN A 69 -6.08 6.46 -6.51
C GLN A 69 -6.17 7.49 -7.65
N LYS A 70 -6.65 7.07 -8.83
CA LYS A 70 -6.91 7.99 -9.95
C LYS A 70 -7.88 9.10 -9.55
N TYR A 71 -9.00 8.79 -8.90
CA TYR A 71 -9.95 9.82 -8.47
C TYR A 71 -9.39 10.78 -7.42
N GLU A 72 -8.58 10.29 -6.48
CA GLU A 72 -7.90 11.14 -5.50
C GLU A 72 -6.95 12.12 -6.17
N VAL A 73 -6.13 11.63 -7.11
CA VAL A 73 -5.20 12.48 -7.87
C VAL A 73 -5.95 13.48 -8.76
N ILE A 74 -7.05 13.07 -9.42
CA ILE A 74 -7.92 13.97 -10.18
C ILE A 74 -8.47 15.08 -9.28
N TYR A 75 -8.97 14.71 -8.09
CA TYR A 75 -9.53 15.67 -7.15
C TYR A 75 -8.47 16.65 -6.64
N ALA A 76 -7.29 16.15 -6.27
CA ALA A 76 -6.16 16.96 -5.85
C ALA A 76 -5.72 17.92 -6.96
N TYR A 77 -5.58 17.42 -8.20
CA TYR A 77 -5.19 18.22 -9.36
C TYR A 77 -6.19 19.34 -9.63
N ARG A 78 -7.50 19.03 -9.63
CA ARG A 78 -8.56 20.04 -9.79
C ARG A 78 -8.62 21.05 -8.66
N LYS A 79 -8.24 20.66 -7.43
CA LYS A 79 -8.11 21.59 -6.31
C LYS A 79 -6.96 22.56 -6.56
N MET A 80 -5.82 22.07 -7.02
CA MET A 80 -4.66 22.90 -7.33
C MET A 80 -4.96 23.92 -8.44
N CYS A 81 -5.73 23.53 -9.47
CA CYS A 81 -6.18 24.41 -10.55
C CYS A 81 -7.04 25.61 -10.11
N LYS A 82 -7.48 25.67 -8.84
CA LYS A 82 -8.22 26.81 -8.27
C LYS A 82 -7.31 27.89 -7.67
N GLY A 83 -6.00 27.69 -7.70
CA GLY A 83 -5.02 28.61 -7.14
C GLY A 83 -4.77 28.40 -5.64
N PRO A 84 -3.87 29.20 -5.04
CA PRO A 84 -3.44 29.07 -3.65
C PRO A 84 -4.53 29.48 -2.63
N GLY A 85 -5.47 30.33 -3.02
CA GLY A 85 -6.47 30.89 -2.09
C GLY A 85 -5.80 31.62 -0.91
N ASN A 86 -6.09 31.18 0.32
CA ASN A 86 -5.50 31.77 1.54
C ASN A 86 -4.20 31.10 2.00
N GLN A 87 -3.68 30.09 1.27
CA GLN A 87 -2.47 29.38 1.68
C GLN A 87 -1.20 30.08 1.20
N ASN A 88 -0.07 29.79 1.85
CA ASN A 88 1.23 30.29 1.40
C ASN A 88 1.54 29.76 -0.01
N ILE A 89 2.00 30.65 -0.90
CA ILE A 89 2.31 30.32 -2.29
C ILE A 89 3.40 29.25 -2.43
N GLU A 90 4.41 29.24 -1.56
CA GLU A 90 5.48 28.23 -1.58
C GLU A 90 4.91 26.84 -1.26
N THR A 91 4.04 26.77 -0.25
CA THR A 91 3.34 25.52 0.12
C THR A 91 2.44 25.04 -1.03
N TRP A 92 1.76 25.95 -1.72
CA TRP A 92 0.97 25.61 -2.88
C TRP A 92 1.81 25.11 -4.05
N LEU A 93 2.98 25.71 -4.30
CA LEU A 93 3.91 25.28 -5.36
C LEU A 93 4.47 23.88 -5.08
N ASP A 94 4.87 23.61 -3.84
CA ASP A 94 5.34 22.27 -3.42
C ASP A 94 4.23 21.22 -3.61
N GLU A 95 2.99 21.57 -3.24
CA GLU A 95 1.85 20.67 -3.41
C GLU A 95 1.47 20.49 -4.89
N TRP A 96 1.59 21.54 -5.71
CA TRP A 96 1.38 21.47 -7.15
C TRP A 96 2.36 20.51 -7.81
N ASP A 97 3.66 20.63 -7.53
CA ASP A 97 4.71 19.77 -8.11
C ASP A 97 4.50 18.30 -7.72
N ARG A 98 4.17 18.05 -6.44
CA ARG A 98 3.83 16.71 -5.95
C ARG A 98 2.64 16.11 -6.69
N VAL A 99 1.52 16.84 -6.77
CA VAL A 99 0.27 16.36 -7.38
C VAL A 99 0.43 16.19 -8.90
N TYR A 100 1.16 17.09 -9.56
CA TYR A 100 1.49 16.97 -10.98
C TYR A 100 2.34 15.72 -11.25
N THR A 101 3.35 15.46 -10.44
CA THR A 101 4.18 14.24 -10.54
C THR A 101 3.35 12.97 -10.32
N GLU A 102 2.45 12.96 -9.33
CA GLU A 102 1.52 11.86 -9.11
C GLU A 102 0.58 11.65 -10.32
N ALA A 103 0.07 12.72 -10.91
CA ALA A 103 -0.78 12.68 -12.10
C ALA A 103 -0.06 12.15 -13.35
N LEU A 104 1.22 12.51 -13.53
CA LEU A 104 2.08 11.96 -14.58
C LEU A 104 2.29 10.46 -14.40
N ASN A 105 2.56 10.01 -13.17
CA ASN A 105 2.84 8.60 -12.88
C ASN A 105 1.65 7.67 -13.17
N ILE A 106 0.42 8.19 -13.07
CA ILE A 106 -0.81 7.42 -13.37
C ILE A 106 -1.32 7.63 -14.81
N ASP A 107 -0.55 8.31 -15.65
CA ASP A 107 -0.89 8.70 -17.03
C ASP A 107 -2.25 9.42 -17.14
N LEU A 108 -2.49 10.40 -16.26
CA LEU A 108 -3.76 11.10 -16.21
C LEU A 108 -3.97 11.91 -17.50
N PRO A 109 -5.12 11.78 -18.21
CA PRO A 109 -5.35 12.49 -19.47
C PRO A 109 -5.30 14.02 -19.35
N GLU A 110 -5.65 14.54 -18.17
CA GLU A 110 -5.72 15.97 -17.88
C GLU A 110 -4.31 16.61 -17.85
N VAL A 111 -3.25 15.83 -17.59
CA VAL A 111 -1.88 16.35 -17.57
C VAL A 111 -1.10 16.15 -18.88
N LYS A 112 -1.78 15.80 -19.98
CA LYS A 112 -1.13 15.58 -21.28
C LYS A 112 -0.99 16.88 -22.08
N GLY A 113 0.10 16.99 -22.83
CA GLY A 113 0.36 18.13 -23.71
C GLY A 113 0.64 19.41 -22.93
N ASN A 114 0.15 20.55 -23.41
CA ASN A 114 0.39 21.87 -22.79
C ASN A 114 -0.61 22.23 -21.69
N ARG A 115 -1.63 21.39 -21.46
CA ARG A 115 -2.71 21.64 -20.51
C ARG A 115 -2.23 21.88 -19.06
N PRO A 116 -1.25 21.15 -18.51
CA PRO A 116 -0.71 21.46 -17.18
C PRO A 116 -0.18 22.88 -17.03
N MET A 117 0.46 23.38 -18.09
CA MET A 117 1.06 24.72 -18.09
C MET A 117 -0.02 25.79 -18.16
N GLU A 118 -1.06 25.58 -18.98
CA GLU A 118 -2.23 26.46 -19.02
C GLU A 118 -2.98 26.47 -17.68
N ASP A 119 -3.24 25.29 -17.10
CA ASP A 119 -3.90 25.13 -15.81
C ASP A 119 -3.09 25.81 -14.69
N PHE A 120 -1.76 25.69 -14.70
CA PHE A 120 -0.87 26.35 -13.74
C PHE A 120 -0.94 27.87 -13.85
N LEU A 121 -0.85 28.41 -15.07
CA LEU A 121 -0.91 29.86 -15.31
C LEU A 121 -2.25 30.43 -14.88
N MET A 122 -3.36 29.77 -15.22
CA MET A 122 -4.70 30.20 -14.78
C MET A 122 -4.82 30.17 -13.26
N ALA A 123 -4.32 29.12 -12.61
CA ALA A 123 -4.37 28.99 -11.16
C ALA A 123 -3.48 30.01 -10.43
N ALA A 124 -2.33 30.37 -11.01
CA ALA A 124 -1.43 31.36 -10.43
C ALA A 124 -1.92 32.81 -10.61
N GLU A 125 -2.73 33.07 -11.64
CA GLU A 125 -3.39 34.37 -11.86
C GLU A 125 -4.66 34.57 -11.00
N SER A 126 -5.19 33.49 -10.41
CA SER A 126 -6.44 33.46 -9.62
C SER A 126 -6.25 33.92 -8.17
#